data_AF-A0AAE4Q500-F1
#
_entry.id   AF-A0AAE4Q500-F1
#
_cell.length_a   1.000
_cell.length_b   1.000
_cell.length_c   1.000
_cell.angle_alpha   90.00
_cell.angle_beta   90.00
_cell.angle_gamma   90.00
#
_symmetry.space_group_name_H-M   'P 1'
#
loop_
_entity.id
_entity.type
_entity.pdbx_description
1 polymer ?
#
loop_
_entity_poly.entity_id
_entity_poly.type
_entity_poly.pdbx_seq_one_letter_code
_entity_poly.pdbx_strand_id
1 'polypeptide(L)'
;MHKITSYLMLDEQAKLLVDHVHGTEIGLTFSEAAVLVLLLSSPNAIFTKEELLQVGWPDRVVAPTSLTQCISTLRKKLEPYTEVQLKTVARRGYQLHVSEQSHVKMLAINDADAIRDAIVGVSAWTKVAGIVMLGMILTLIWYWSDHHAVVKHVAKWNADKYISLNIGGTLGTAQVLYIDDEEHLHPSWWQKHLAPEGNHIDGLPYFSAFASTDGKNYSMAICPALDAKDCTGKGIINITSIDAKPAGLSMAEFIPLSKKMEERIRYNRVVLPVDDKGVGELLEHNYHADIYFPVAGELLVRTDLSMSLVYEGQSRGKFYSTSCITDQDCLTTPIKYTIRGDFEQYQTQIGDLNVDVFHVKVSQKELTKPDEVSHSAMQFYRAIRKHDIRDEDLFYYRVYQNKDTAVWIVPQMGQLLAWTQYTQVKL
;
A
#
# COMPACT_ATOMS: atom_id res chain seq x y z
N MET A 1 64.01 16.93 -20.73
CA MET A 1 62.59 16.63 -20.45
C MET A 1 62.55 15.40 -19.55
N HIS A 2 61.85 15.46 -18.42
CA HIS A 2 61.67 14.35 -17.49
C HIS A 2 60.31 13.71 -17.75
N LYS A 3 60.28 12.41 -17.97
CA LYS A 3 59.03 11.66 -18.19
C LYS A 3 58.37 11.41 -16.83
N ILE A 4 57.14 11.87 -16.64
CA ILE A 4 56.36 11.64 -15.42
C ILE A 4 55.41 10.46 -15.63
N THR A 5 54.65 10.47 -16.72
CA THR A 5 53.77 9.36 -17.13
C THR A 5 53.96 9.05 -18.62
N SER A 6 53.15 8.18 -19.22
CA SER A 6 53.19 7.91 -20.67
C SER A 6 52.79 9.11 -21.53
N TYR A 7 52.08 10.09 -20.96
CA TYR A 7 51.57 11.27 -21.67
C TYR A 7 51.93 12.61 -21.03
N LEU A 8 52.34 12.65 -19.76
CA LEU A 8 52.76 13.86 -19.05
C LEU A 8 54.29 13.92 -18.98
N MET A 9 54.85 15.02 -19.49
CA MET A 9 56.29 15.29 -19.45
C MET A 9 56.58 16.65 -18.81
N LEU A 10 57.68 16.73 -18.07
CA LEU A 10 58.22 17.98 -17.54
C LEU A 10 59.35 18.49 -18.43
N ASP A 11 59.18 19.66 -19.03
CA ASP A 11 60.26 20.42 -19.64
C ASP A 11 60.90 21.32 -18.58
N GLU A 12 62.11 20.94 -18.16
CA GLU A 12 62.89 21.68 -17.16
C GLU A 12 63.41 23.03 -17.69
N GLN A 13 63.74 23.13 -18.98
CA GLN A 13 64.27 24.36 -19.58
C GLN A 13 63.14 25.37 -19.81
N ALA A 14 62.01 24.89 -20.34
CA ALA A 14 60.84 25.73 -20.56
C ALA A 14 60.00 25.96 -19.29
N LYS A 15 60.23 25.16 -18.23
CA LYS A 15 59.46 25.14 -16.97
C LYS A 15 57.97 24.89 -17.23
N LEU A 16 57.69 23.90 -18.08
CA LEU A 16 56.34 23.54 -18.49
C LEU A 16 56.07 22.07 -18.19
N LEU A 17 54.86 21.78 -17.70
CA LEU A 17 54.29 20.43 -17.79
C LEU A 17 53.52 20.34 -19.09
N VAL A 18 53.89 19.41 -19.94
CA VAL A 18 53.29 19.18 -21.26
C VAL A 18 52.50 17.88 -21.20
N ASP A 19 51.19 17.98 -21.42
CA ASP A 19 50.29 16.85 -21.61
C ASP A 19 50.02 16.64 -23.10
N HIS A 20 50.52 15.52 -23.63
CA HIS A 20 50.38 15.17 -25.04
C HIS A 20 49.01 14.59 -25.43
N VAL A 21 48.17 14.21 -24.46
CA VAL A 21 46.83 13.68 -24.73
C VAL A 21 45.81 14.80 -24.83
N HIS A 22 45.88 15.77 -23.91
CA HIS A 22 44.95 16.91 -23.89
C HIS A 22 45.53 18.19 -24.53
N GLY A 23 46.78 18.14 -25.03
CA GLY A 23 47.43 19.27 -25.70
C GLY A 23 47.60 20.50 -24.80
N THR A 24 47.71 20.28 -23.50
CA THR A 24 47.71 21.35 -22.48
C THR A 24 49.12 21.57 -21.95
N GLU A 25 49.53 22.83 -21.86
CA GLU A 25 50.81 23.24 -21.28
C GLU A 25 50.58 24.03 -19.99
N ILE A 26 51.17 23.56 -18.88
CA ILE A 26 51.03 24.20 -17.57
C ILE A 26 52.37 24.83 -17.17
N GLY A 27 52.39 26.16 -17.07
CA GLY A 27 53.55 26.93 -16.61
C GLY A 27 53.90 26.66 -15.16
N LEU A 28 55.19 26.42 -14.88
CA LEU A 28 55.78 26.28 -13.55
C LEU A 28 56.68 27.46 -13.22
N THR A 29 56.71 27.86 -11.95
CA THR A 29 57.76 28.76 -11.46
C THR A 29 59.10 28.02 -11.34
N PHE A 30 60.21 28.75 -11.23
CA PHE A 30 61.53 28.14 -11.06
C PHE A 30 61.57 27.17 -9.87
N SER A 31 61.05 27.59 -8.72
CA SER A 31 61.04 26.78 -7.50
C SER A 31 60.13 25.55 -7.64
N GLU A 32 58.99 25.67 -8.34
CA GLU A 32 58.09 24.54 -8.60
C GLU A 32 58.74 23.49 -9.52
N ALA A 33 59.39 23.94 -10.60
CA ALA A 33 60.09 23.05 -11.52
C ALA A 33 61.26 22.35 -10.81
N ALA A 34 62.10 23.10 -10.09
CA ALA A 34 63.27 22.55 -9.41
C ALA A 34 62.89 21.53 -8.31
N VAL A 35 61.84 21.83 -7.52
CA VAL A 35 61.31 20.91 -6.51
C VAL A 35 60.73 19.65 -7.17
N LEU A 36 60.00 19.79 -8.27
CA LEU A 36 59.40 18.66 -8.96
C LEU A 36 60.47 17.76 -9.63
N VAL A 37 61.52 18.34 -10.21
CA VAL A 37 62.68 17.59 -10.75
C VAL A 37 63.33 16.74 -9.66
N LEU A 38 63.59 17.31 -8.48
CA LEU A 38 64.19 16.56 -7.37
C LEU A 38 63.30 15.38 -6.95
N LEU A 39 61.99 15.61 -6.82
CA LEU A 39 61.03 14.57 -6.47
C LEU A 39 60.91 13.47 -7.54
N LEU A 40 61.08 13.80 -8.82
CA LEU A 40 61.10 12.86 -9.94
C LEU A 40 62.40 12.07 -10.05
N SER A 41 63.51 12.61 -9.55
CA SER A 41 64.83 11.94 -9.62
C SER A 41 64.87 10.62 -8.85
N SER A 42 64.00 10.45 -7.84
CA SER A 42 63.83 9.20 -7.11
C SER A 42 62.36 9.03 -6.71
N PRO A 43 61.52 8.49 -7.60
CA PRO A 43 60.11 8.24 -7.33
C PRO A 43 59.97 7.35 -6.09
N ASN A 44 59.03 7.68 -5.21
CA ASN A 44 58.82 7.02 -3.92
C ASN A 44 59.92 7.22 -2.85
N ALA A 45 60.95 8.04 -3.07
CA ALA A 45 61.85 8.48 -1.99
C ALA A 45 61.21 9.63 -1.17
N ILE A 46 61.50 9.67 0.13
CA ILE A 46 61.06 10.78 1.00
C ILE A 46 62.17 11.82 1.03
N PHE A 47 61.88 13.02 0.55
CA PHE A 47 62.79 14.15 0.62
C PHE A 47 62.42 15.06 1.81
N THR A 48 63.43 15.46 2.57
CA THR A 48 63.28 16.35 3.72
C THR A 48 62.92 17.77 3.29
N LYS A 49 62.42 18.57 4.23
CA LYS A 49 62.02 19.95 3.92
C LYS A 49 63.24 20.81 3.57
N GLU A 50 64.36 20.54 4.22
CA GLU A 50 65.63 21.23 4.06
C GLU A 50 66.22 20.99 2.66
N GLU A 51 66.20 19.75 2.18
CA GLU A 51 66.65 19.38 0.82
C GLU A 51 65.81 20.06 -0.27
N LEU A 52 64.47 20.07 -0.10
CA LEU A 52 63.57 20.69 -1.06
C LEU A 52 63.67 22.22 -1.05
N LEU A 53 63.91 22.83 0.12
CA LEU A 53 64.16 24.26 0.24
C LEU A 53 65.46 24.68 -0.47
N GLN A 54 66.53 23.89 -0.30
CA GLN A 54 67.83 24.18 -0.92
C GLN A 54 67.76 24.16 -2.45
N VAL A 55 67.02 23.22 -3.03
CA VAL A 55 66.87 23.11 -4.50
C VAL A 55 65.88 24.13 -5.07
N GLY A 56 64.77 24.40 -4.37
CA GLY A 56 63.77 25.37 -4.84
C GLY A 56 64.22 26.83 -4.75
N TRP A 57 65.12 27.15 -3.83
CA TRP A 57 65.61 28.51 -3.56
C TRP A 57 67.13 28.52 -3.33
N PRO A 58 67.94 28.26 -4.36
CA PRO A 58 69.39 28.32 -4.24
C PRO A 58 69.81 29.73 -3.81
N ASP A 59 70.72 29.80 -2.84
CA ASP A 59 71.31 31.03 -2.30
C ASP A 59 70.31 32.01 -1.65
N ARG A 60 69.12 31.54 -1.24
CA ARG A 60 68.11 32.37 -0.56
C ARG A 60 67.55 31.69 0.68
N VAL A 61 67.60 32.39 1.82
CA VAL A 61 66.91 31.95 3.04
C VAL A 61 65.46 32.37 2.94
N VAL A 62 64.56 31.40 2.76
CA VAL A 62 63.11 31.61 2.69
C VAL A 62 62.40 31.01 3.91
N ALA A 63 61.24 31.56 4.25
CA ALA A 63 60.43 31.03 5.33
C ALA A 63 59.94 29.59 5.00
N PRO A 64 59.83 28.68 5.99
CA PRO A 64 59.31 27.32 5.78
C PRO A 64 57.91 27.25 5.15
N THR A 65 57.12 28.31 5.29
CA THR A 65 55.81 28.48 4.65
C THR A 65 55.89 28.52 3.12
N SER A 66 57.03 28.94 2.56
CA SER A 66 57.26 29.02 1.11
C SER A 66 57.25 27.64 0.46
N LEU A 67 57.87 26.63 1.10
CA LEU A 67 57.82 25.25 0.63
C LEU A 67 56.39 24.71 0.68
N THR A 68 55.67 24.96 1.77
CA THR A 68 54.27 24.53 1.91
C THR A 68 53.38 25.12 0.80
N GLN A 69 53.58 26.39 0.45
CA GLN A 69 52.86 27.05 -0.64
C GLN A 69 53.23 26.45 -2.00
N CYS A 70 54.52 26.23 -2.27
CA CYS A 70 55.00 25.59 -3.50
C CYS A 70 54.38 24.20 -3.69
N ILE A 71 54.38 23.37 -2.65
CA ILE A 71 53.76 22.03 -2.67
C ILE A 71 52.24 22.11 -2.89
N SER A 72 51.55 23.08 -2.29
CA SER A 72 50.12 23.30 -2.50
C SER A 72 49.79 23.67 -3.95
N THR A 73 50.58 24.57 -4.55
CA THR A 73 50.43 24.95 -5.95
C THR A 73 50.74 23.79 -6.90
N LEU A 74 51.80 23.01 -6.64
CA LEU A 74 52.11 21.81 -7.40
C LEU A 74 50.98 20.78 -7.32
N ARG A 75 50.37 20.58 -6.14
CA ARG A 75 49.20 19.69 -6.01
C ARG A 75 48.04 20.13 -6.88
N LYS A 76 47.71 21.43 -6.89
CA LYS A 76 46.63 21.96 -7.74
C LYS A 76 46.92 21.76 -9.23
N LYS A 77 48.16 21.95 -9.65
CA LYS A 77 48.58 21.73 -11.05
C LYS A 77 48.60 20.25 -11.44
N LEU A 78 48.84 19.36 -10.47
CA LEU A 78 48.87 17.91 -10.67
C LEU A 78 47.52 17.22 -10.37
N GLU A 79 46.53 17.93 -9.82
CA GLU A 79 45.20 17.41 -9.46
C GLU A 79 44.46 16.69 -10.60
N PRO A 80 44.54 17.15 -11.86
CA PRO A 80 43.95 16.42 -13.00
C PRO A 80 44.59 15.06 -13.28
N TYR A 81 45.84 14.84 -12.83
CA TYR A 81 46.64 13.66 -13.11
C TYR A 81 46.65 12.72 -11.90
N THR A 82 45.57 11.96 -11.73
CA THR A 82 45.32 11.15 -10.52
C THR A 82 46.40 10.10 -10.21
N GLU A 83 47.16 9.70 -11.23
CA GLU A 83 48.30 8.79 -11.13
C GLU A 83 49.57 9.42 -10.51
N VAL A 84 49.66 10.76 -10.44
CA VAL A 84 50.79 11.50 -9.85
C VAL A 84 50.36 12.14 -8.54
N GLN A 85 50.72 11.52 -7.42
CA GLN A 85 50.31 11.98 -6.09
C GLN A 85 51.49 12.51 -5.27
N LEU A 86 51.42 13.80 -4.91
CA LEU A 86 52.38 14.44 -4.03
C LEU A 86 51.96 14.32 -2.55
N LYS A 87 52.50 13.34 -1.84
CA LYS A 87 52.13 13.00 -0.46
C LYS A 87 53.03 13.71 0.55
N THR A 88 52.44 14.17 1.66
CA THR A 88 53.18 14.66 2.83
C THR A 88 53.35 13.51 3.81
N VAL A 89 54.59 13.19 4.16
CA VAL A 89 54.91 12.22 5.20
C VAL A 89 55.17 12.99 6.49
N ALA A 90 54.28 12.86 7.47
CA ALA A 90 54.33 13.59 8.73
C ALA A 90 55.71 13.48 9.40
N ARG A 91 56.29 14.63 9.78
CA ARG A 91 57.61 14.75 10.44
C ARG A 91 58.82 14.25 9.63
N ARG A 92 58.66 13.88 8.36
CA ARG A 92 59.78 13.41 7.50
C ARG A 92 59.97 14.25 6.24
N GLY A 93 58.89 14.71 5.60
CA GLY A 93 58.99 15.56 4.41
C GLY A 93 57.93 15.26 3.36
N TYR A 94 58.32 15.26 2.08
CA TYR A 94 57.41 15.06 0.94
C TYR A 94 57.90 13.93 0.04
N GLN A 95 56.95 13.25 -0.59
CA GLN A 95 57.20 12.11 -1.46
C GLN A 95 56.29 12.22 -2.68
N LEU A 96 56.83 11.96 -3.87
CA LEU A 96 56.06 11.83 -5.09
C LEU A 96 55.83 10.35 -5.38
N HIS A 97 54.56 9.98 -5.50
CA HIS A 97 54.14 8.63 -5.86
C HIS A 97 53.52 8.67 -7.25
N VAL A 98 54.12 7.95 -8.19
CA VAL A 98 53.59 7.77 -9.55
C VAL A 98 53.11 6.33 -9.68
N SER A 99 51.81 6.10 -9.84
CA SER A 99 51.27 4.76 -10.04
C SER A 99 51.21 4.40 -11.52
N GLU A 100 51.85 3.31 -11.93
CA GLU A 100 51.57 2.68 -13.22
C GLU A 100 50.22 1.96 -13.12
N GLN A 101 49.12 2.63 -13.43
CA GLN A 101 47.85 1.92 -13.63
C GLN A 101 47.91 1.18 -14.97
N SER A 102 47.84 -0.15 -14.89
CA SER A 102 47.53 -1.04 -16.00
C SER A 102 46.31 -0.52 -16.76
N HIS A 103 46.39 -0.48 -18.09
CA HIS A 103 45.31 -0.10 -18.99
C HIS A 103 44.04 -0.96 -18.74
N VAL A 104 43.20 -0.56 -17.79
CA VAL A 104 41.77 -0.80 -17.88
C VAL A 104 41.24 0.42 -18.60
N LYS A 105 40.95 0.22 -19.88
CA LYS A 105 40.26 1.18 -20.74
C LYS A 105 38.87 1.41 -20.11
N MET A 106 38.76 2.33 -19.15
CA MET A 106 37.49 2.97 -18.82
C MET A 106 37.13 3.82 -20.04
N LEU A 107 36.51 3.19 -21.03
CA LEU A 107 35.67 3.92 -21.97
C LEU A 107 34.53 4.49 -21.15
N ALA A 108 34.45 5.81 -21.16
CA ALA A 108 33.37 6.56 -20.56
C ALA A 108 32.03 5.92 -20.91
N ILE A 109 31.27 5.54 -19.88
CA ILE A 109 29.85 5.21 -19.99
C ILE A 109 29.12 6.53 -20.24
N ASN A 110 29.30 7.09 -21.43
CA ASN A 110 28.53 8.20 -21.97
C ASN A 110 28.50 8.24 -23.50
N ASP A 111 29.17 7.30 -24.19
CA ASP A 111 28.93 7.09 -25.61
C ASP A 111 27.61 6.34 -25.79
N ALA A 112 26.55 7.09 -26.07
CA ALA A 112 25.25 6.55 -26.48
C ALA A 112 25.42 5.56 -27.64
N ASP A 113 26.41 5.78 -28.52
CA ASP A 113 26.73 4.89 -29.64
C ASP A 113 27.38 3.56 -29.20
N ALA A 114 28.20 3.55 -28.15
CA ALA A 114 28.77 2.31 -27.60
C ALA A 114 27.70 1.44 -26.92
N ILE A 115 26.73 2.07 -26.25
CA ILE A 115 25.55 1.37 -25.70
C ILE A 115 24.68 0.85 -26.86
N ARG A 116 24.52 1.61 -27.94
CA ARG A 116 23.77 1.22 -29.13
C ARG A 116 24.40 0.02 -29.84
N ASP A 117 25.71 0.03 -30.04
CA ASP A 117 26.44 -1.07 -30.66
C ASP A 117 26.46 -2.33 -29.79
N ALA A 118 26.56 -2.17 -28.46
CA ALA A 118 26.42 -3.28 -27.53
C ALA A 118 25.00 -3.90 -27.57
N ILE A 119 23.94 -3.10 -27.74
CA ILE A 119 22.57 -3.60 -27.87
C ILE A 119 22.34 -4.23 -29.25
N VAL A 120 22.90 -3.66 -30.32
CA VAL A 120 22.69 -4.14 -31.69
C VAL A 120 23.52 -5.39 -32.00
N GLY A 121 24.76 -5.49 -31.50
CA GLY A 121 25.70 -6.59 -31.75
C GLY A 121 25.40 -7.92 -31.03
N VAL A 122 24.38 -7.95 -30.17
CA VAL A 122 23.93 -9.16 -29.46
C VAL A 122 23.04 -10.01 -30.37
N SER A 123 23.28 -11.33 -30.39
CA SER A 123 22.50 -12.30 -31.17
C SER A 123 20.99 -12.15 -30.91
N ALA A 124 20.17 -12.34 -31.94
CA ALA A 124 18.72 -12.24 -31.83
C ALA A 124 18.15 -13.16 -30.73
N TRP A 125 18.74 -14.35 -30.55
CA TRP A 125 18.35 -15.29 -29.51
C TRP A 125 18.56 -14.75 -28.08
N THR A 126 19.68 -14.08 -27.84
CA THR A 126 19.97 -13.44 -26.55
C THR A 126 19.04 -12.27 -26.25
N LYS A 127 18.61 -11.50 -27.27
CA LYS A 127 17.58 -10.46 -27.12
C LYS A 127 16.24 -11.07 -26.75
N VAL A 128 15.83 -12.13 -27.44
CA VAL A 128 14.59 -12.86 -27.15
C VAL A 128 14.64 -13.47 -25.74
N ALA A 129 15.73 -14.13 -25.36
CA ALA A 129 15.90 -14.69 -24.02
C ALA A 129 15.85 -13.61 -22.93
N GLY A 130 16.48 -12.46 -23.15
CA GLY A 130 16.41 -11.31 -22.23
C GLY A 130 15.00 -10.74 -22.08
N ILE A 131 14.26 -10.59 -23.19
CA ILE A 131 12.84 -10.14 -23.16
C ILE A 131 11.98 -11.16 -22.43
N VAL A 132 12.17 -12.45 -22.67
CA VAL A 132 11.44 -13.53 -22.00
C VAL A 132 11.77 -13.57 -20.51
N MET A 133 13.03 -13.38 -20.12
CA MET A 133 13.46 -13.32 -18.72
C MET A 133 12.88 -12.09 -18.01
N LEU A 134 12.91 -10.92 -18.66
CA LEU A 134 12.28 -9.70 -18.14
C LEU A 134 10.77 -9.90 -17.98
N GLY A 135 10.12 -10.49 -18.98
CA GLY A 135 8.70 -10.85 -18.93
C GLY A 135 8.38 -11.78 -17.76
N MET A 136 9.18 -12.83 -17.56
CA MET A 136 9.04 -13.73 -16.41
C MET A 136 9.18 -12.98 -15.08
N ILE A 137 10.18 -12.11 -14.94
CA ILE A 137 10.38 -11.31 -13.73
C ILE A 137 9.18 -10.39 -13.48
N LEU A 138 8.67 -9.70 -14.50
CA LEU A 138 7.50 -8.83 -14.38
C LEU A 138 6.24 -9.62 -13.99
N THR A 139 6.02 -10.79 -14.60
CA THR A 139 4.89 -11.66 -14.23
C THR A 139 5.00 -12.20 -12.81
N LEU A 140 6.21 -12.52 -12.34
CA LEU A 140 6.48 -12.90 -10.96
C LEU A 140 6.18 -11.73 -10.01
N ILE A 141 6.67 -10.53 -10.30
CA ILE A 141 6.38 -9.34 -9.49
C ILE A 141 4.87 -9.09 -9.42
N TRP A 142 4.16 -9.18 -10.54
CA TRP A 142 2.71 -9.03 -10.55
C TRP A 142 1.99 -10.13 -9.77
N TYR A 143 2.36 -11.40 -9.96
CA TYR A 143 1.72 -12.54 -9.29
C TYR A 143 1.83 -12.46 -7.77
N TRP A 144 2.93 -11.90 -7.26
CA TRP A 144 3.19 -11.71 -5.83
C TRP A 144 2.70 -10.35 -5.30
N SER A 145 2.06 -9.53 -6.13
CA SER A 145 1.50 -8.24 -5.73
C SER A 145 0.12 -8.37 -5.10
N ASP A 146 -0.22 -7.44 -4.20
CA ASP A 146 -1.55 -7.33 -3.59
C ASP A 146 -2.65 -7.14 -4.64
N HIS A 147 -2.35 -6.46 -5.75
CA HIS A 147 -3.27 -6.30 -6.87
C HIS A 147 -3.69 -7.65 -7.49
N HIS A 148 -2.78 -8.63 -7.60
CA HIS A 148 -3.15 -9.96 -8.09
C HIS A 148 -4.08 -10.68 -7.11
N ALA A 149 -3.83 -10.55 -5.80
CA ALA A 149 -4.71 -11.09 -4.77
C ALA A 149 -6.13 -10.51 -4.87
N VAL A 150 -6.24 -9.19 -5.05
CA VAL A 150 -7.53 -8.50 -5.27
C VAL A 150 -8.22 -9.04 -6.52
N VAL A 151 -7.53 -9.11 -7.66
CA VAL A 151 -8.11 -9.65 -8.92
C VAL A 151 -8.65 -11.07 -8.72
N LYS A 152 -7.89 -11.93 -8.04
CA LYS A 152 -8.32 -13.32 -7.75
C LYS A 152 -9.56 -13.38 -6.86
N HIS A 153 -9.69 -12.48 -5.90
CA HIS A 153 -10.83 -12.42 -5.00
C HIS A 153 -12.08 -11.84 -5.68
N VAL A 154 -11.90 -10.84 -6.55
CA VAL A 154 -12.99 -10.20 -7.32
C VAL A 154 -13.51 -11.13 -8.40
N ALA A 155 -12.63 -11.86 -9.09
CA ALA A 155 -12.99 -12.75 -10.20
C ALA A 155 -13.99 -13.86 -9.81
N LYS A 156 -14.14 -14.14 -8.52
CA LYS A 156 -15.12 -15.12 -8.01
C LYS A 156 -16.55 -14.60 -7.98
N TRP A 157 -16.72 -13.28 -8.02
CA TRP A 157 -18.02 -12.64 -7.88
C TRP A 157 -18.65 -12.36 -9.24
N ASN A 158 -19.95 -12.58 -9.31
CA ASN A 158 -20.81 -12.28 -10.45
C ASN A 158 -21.92 -11.32 -10.02
N ALA A 159 -22.36 -10.47 -10.95
CA ALA A 159 -23.46 -9.52 -10.71
C ALA A 159 -24.35 -9.32 -11.96
N ASP A 160 -24.53 -10.37 -12.75
CA ASP A 160 -25.28 -10.37 -14.01
C ASP A 160 -26.80 -10.61 -13.83
N LYS A 161 -27.28 -10.77 -12.60
CA LYS A 161 -28.65 -11.22 -12.31
C LYS A 161 -29.42 -10.25 -11.41
N TYR A 162 -30.73 -10.25 -11.64
CA TYR A 162 -31.72 -9.56 -10.83
C TYR A 162 -32.77 -10.54 -10.33
N ILE A 163 -33.25 -10.33 -9.11
CA ILE A 163 -34.35 -11.11 -8.52
C ILE A 163 -35.49 -10.19 -8.09
N SER A 164 -36.72 -10.70 -8.16
CA SER A 164 -37.87 -10.01 -7.58
C SER A 164 -38.04 -10.41 -6.12
N LEU A 165 -38.16 -9.43 -5.23
CA LEU A 165 -38.40 -9.61 -3.80
C LEU A 165 -39.78 -9.02 -3.44
N ASN A 166 -40.53 -9.73 -2.61
CA ASN A 166 -41.73 -9.20 -1.96
C ASN A 166 -41.40 -8.84 -0.51
N ILE A 167 -41.25 -7.55 -0.22
CA ILE A 167 -40.94 -7.02 1.10
C ILE A 167 -42.12 -6.20 1.59
N GLY A 168 -42.78 -6.66 2.65
CA GLY A 168 -43.92 -5.96 3.25
C GLY A 168 -45.15 -5.85 2.34
N GLY A 169 -45.29 -6.75 1.35
CA GLY A 169 -46.38 -6.72 0.37
C GLY A 169 -46.05 -5.91 -0.88
N THR A 170 -44.89 -5.26 -0.92
CA THR A 170 -44.40 -4.49 -2.06
C THR A 170 -43.42 -5.33 -2.86
N LEU A 171 -43.57 -5.32 -4.19
CA LEU A 171 -42.63 -5.97 -5.10
C LEU A 171 -41.54 -4.99 -5.51
N GLY A 172 -40.29 -5.41 -5.39
CA GLY A 172 -39.12 -4.68 -5.87
C GLY A 172 -38.12 -5.59 -6.54
N THR A 173 -37.20 -5.00 -7.30
CA THR A 173 -36.12 -5.73 -7.97
C THR A 173 -34.82 -5.51 -7.22
N ALA A 174 -34.07 -6.59 -6.98
CA ALA A 174 -32.78 -6.54 -6.32
C ALA A 174 -31.66 -6.97 -7.28
N GLN A 175 -30.59 -6.18 -7.33
CA GLN A 175 -29.33 -6.56 -7.97
C GLN A 175 -28.67 -7.67 -7.14
N VAL A 176 -28.35 -8.81 -7.76
CA VAL A 176 -27.74 -9.95 -7.07
C VAL A 176 -26.22 -9.93 -7.25
N LEU A 177 -25.48 -10.12 -6.16
CA LEU A 177 -24.05 -10.46 -6.17
C LEU A 177 -23.85 -11.88 -5.64
N TYR A 178 -23.19 -12.76 -6.39
CA TYR A 178 -23.01 -14.15 -5.98
C TYR A 178 -21.63 -14.69 -6.35
N ILE A 179 -21.16 -15.68 -5.61
CA ILE A 179 -19.88 -16.35 -5.87
C ILE A 179 -20.08 -17.51 -6.86
N ASP A 180 -19.08 -17.77 -7.72
CA ASP A 180 -19.02 -18.92 -8.63
C ASP A 180 -19.50 -20.23 -7.99
N ASP A 181 -20.07 -21.13 -8.80
CA ASP A 181 -20.65 -22.43 -8.43
C ASP A 181 -22.04 -22.40 -7.73
N GLU A 182 -22.64 -21.24 -7.50
CA GLU A 182 -23.96 -21.19 -6.85
C GLU A 182 -25.14 -21.39 -7.81
N GLU A 183 -25.84 -22.51 -7.67
CA GLU A 183 -27.02 -22.85 -8.48
C GLU A 183 -28.33 -22.31 -7.87
N HIS A 184 -28.34 -21.97 -6.58
CA HIS A 184 -29.55 -21.60 -5.83
C HIS A 184 -29.86 -20.10 -5.85
N LEU A 185 -29.92 -19.51 -7.04
CA LEU A 185 -30.18 -18.07 -7.21
C LEU A 185 -31.67 -17.72 -7.36
N HIS A 186 -32.56 -18.69 -7.18
CA HIS A 186 -34.00 -18.44 -7.24
C HIS A 186 -34.45 -17.56 -6.05
N PRO A 187 -35.35 -16.57 -6.24
CA PRO A 187 -35.74 -15.61 -5.19
C PRO A 187 -36.28 -16.25 -3.90
N SER A 188 -36.79 -17.49 -3.97
CA SER A 188 -37.26 -18.25 -2.81
C SER A 188 -36.19 -18.45 -1.74
N TRP A 189 -34.91 -18.45 -2.10
CA TRP A 189 -33.83 -18.63 -1.11
C TRP A 189 -33.72 -17.45 -0.14
N TRP A 190 -33.99 -16.24 -0.60
CA TRP A 190 -34.11 -15.05 0.25
C TRP A 190 -35.49 -14.98 0.91
N GLN A 191 -36.56 -15.22 0.15
CA GLN A 191 -37.93 -14.95 0.60
C GLN A 191 -38.52 -16.01 1.53
N LYS A 192 -38.04 -17.27 1.52
CA LYS A 192 -38.58 -18.35 2.37
C LYS A 192 -38.50 -18.06 3.87
N HIS A 193 -37.68 -17.09 4.28
CA HIS A 193 -37.54 -16.70 5.68
C HIS A 193 -38.56 -15.66 6.13
N LEU A 194 -39.31 -15.05 5.19
CA LEU A 194 -40.38 -14.12 5.48
C LEU A 194 -41.71 -14.89 5.55
N ALA A 195 -42.48 -14.69 6.62
CA ALA A 195 -43.80 -15.30 6.78
C ALA A 195 -44.80 -14.64 5.82
N PRO A 196 -45.39 -15.35 4.84
CA PRO A 196 -46.30 -14.76 3.87
C PRO A 196 -47.50 -14.04 4.52
N GLU A 197 -48.07 -14.63 5.57
CA GLU A 197 -49.21 -14.10 6.33
C GLU A 197 -48.89 -12.79 7.08
N GLY A 198 -47.62 -12.58 7.43
CA GLY A 198 -47.14 -11.40 8.14
C GLY A 198 -46.33 -10.44 7.27
N ASN A 199 -46.25 -10.69 5.96
CA ASN A 199 -45.43 -9.90 5.04
C ASN A 199 -46.14 -8.61 4.61
N HIS A 200 -46.38 -7.72 5.56
CA HIS A 200 -47.03 -6.43 5.36
C HIS A 200 -46.28 -5.32 6.10
N ILE A 201 -46.00 -4.20 5.42
CA ILE A 201 -45.40 -3.01 6.01
C ILE A 201 -46.18 -1.78 5.56
N ASP A 202 -46.74 -1.05 6.52
CA ASP A 202 -47.35 0.24 6.25
C ASP A 202 -46.30 1.26 5.79
N GLY A 203 -46.57 1.93 4.67
CA GLY A 203 -45.73 3.04 4.20
C GLY A 203 -44.45 2.65 3.43
N LEU A 204 -44.38 1.44 2.88
CA LEU A 204 -43.32 1.02 1.95
C LEU A 204 -43.85 0.85 0.52
N PRO A 205 -44.23 1.92 -0.21
CA PRO A 205 -44.84 1.80 -1.54
C PRO A 205 -43.87 1.33 -2.63
N TYR A 206 -42.56 1.54 -2.41
CA TYR A 206 -41.48 1.15 -3.30
C TYR A 206 -40.20 0.96 -2.49
N PHE A 207 -39.26 0.22 -3.04
CA PHE A 207 -37.90 0.12 -2.50
C PHE A 207 -36.90 -0.24 -3.59
N SER A 208 -35.64 0.05 -3.30
CA SER A 208 -34.47 -0.41 -4.04
C SER A 208 -33.73 -1.42 -3.17
N ALA A 209 -33.10 -2.40 -3.80
CA ALA A 209 -32.48 -3.49 -3.06
C ALA A 209 -31.23 -4.04 -3.75
N PHE A 210 -30.35 -4.58 -2.93
CA PHE A 210 -29.28 -5.47 -3.32
C PHE A 210 -29.48 -6.79 -2.60
N ALA A 211 -29.05 -7.89 -3.23
CA ALA A 211 -29.05 -9.21 -2.65
C ALA A 211 -27.68 -9.84 -2.86
N SER A 212 -27.25 -10.69 -1.94
CA SER A 212 -26.04 -11.49 -2.14
C SER A 212 -26.15 -12.89 -1.58
N THR A 213 -25.28 -13.77 -2.10
CA THR A 213 -25.05 -15.09 -1.53
C THR A 213 -23.62 -15.57 -1.74
N ASP A 214 -23.07 -16.25 -0.73
CA ASP A 214 -21.83 -17.04 -0.80
C ASP A 214 -22.12 -18.56 -0.81
N GLY A 215 -23.38 -18.92 -1.08
CA GLY A 215 -23.92 -20.27 -1.05
C GLY A 215 -24.32 -20.79 0.32
N LYS A 216 -23.86 -20.16 1.40
CA LYS A 216 -24.26 -20.48 2.77
C LYS A 216 -25.27 -19.50 3.31
N ASN A 217 -25.02 -18.22 3.04
CA ASN A 217 -25.84 -17.12 3.50
C ASN A 217 -26.58 -16.48 2.35
N TYR A 218 -27.77 -15.97 2.63
CA TYR A 218 -28.60 -15.22 1.69
C TYR A 218 -28.96 -13.88 2.32
N SER A 219 -28.25 -12.83 1.90
CA SER A 219 -28.41 -11.48 2.41
C SER A 219 -29.25 -10.65 1.46
N MET A 220 -30.12 -9.80 2.01
CA MET A 220 -30.85 -8.77 1.29
C MET A 220 -30.74 -7.45 2.05
N ALA A 221 -30.44 -6.39 1.30
CA ALA A 221 -30.21 -5.05 1.79
C ALA A 221 -31.16 -4.11 1.05
N ILE A 222 -32.11 -3.54 1.78
CA ILE A 222 -33.29 -2.85 1.23
C ILE A 222 -33.29 -1.40 1.70
N CYS A 223 -33.53 -0.47 0.78
CA CYS A 223 -33.76 0.94 1.08
C CYS A 223 -35.17 1.38 0.63
N PRO A 224 -35.96 2.06 1.49
CA PRO A 224 -37.27 2.66 1.18
C PRO A 224 -37.23 3.85 0.19
N ALA A 225 -36.49 3.72 -0.89
CA ALA A 225 -36.35 4.69 -1.97
C ALA A 225 -36.52 3.96 -3.31
N LEU A 226 -37.15 4.60 -4.29
CA LEU A 226 -37.42 4.00 -5.60
C LEU A 226 -36.13 3.61 -6.33
N ASP A 227 -35.10 4.44 -6.20
CA ASP A 227 -33.77 4.25 -6.77
C ASP A 227 -32.73 4.32 -5.65
N ALA A 228 -31.67 3.52 -5.74
CA ALA A 228 -30.57 3.50 -4.78
C ALA A 228 -29.93 4.89 -4.62
N LYS A 229 -29.95 5.74 -5.66
CA LYS A 229 -29.42 7.12 -5.61
C LYS A 229 -30.17 8.02 -4.64
N ASP A 230 -31.46 7.75 -4.45
CA ASP A 230 -32.35 8.53 -3.59
C ASP A 230 -32.42 7.97 -2.16
N CYS A 231 -31.63 6.93 -1.86
CA CYS A 231 -31.56 6.35 -0.52
C CYS A 231 -30.93 7.32 0.49
N THR A 232 -31.70 7.74 1.49
CA THR A 232 -31.29 8.73 2.52
C THR A 232 -30.74 8.09 3.80
N GLY A 233 -30.69 6.75 3.87
CA GLY A 233 -30.29 6.02 5.06
C GLY A 233 -31.40 5.74 6.07
N LYS A 234 -32.61 6.28 5.87
CA LYS A 234 -33.75 6.08 6.77
C LYS A 234 -34.54 4.83 6.42
N GLY A 235 -34.84 4.02 7.44
CA GLY A 235 -35.68 2.83 7.30
C GLY A 235 -35.03 1.70 6.49
N ILE A 236 -33.68 1.69 6.40
CA ILE A 236 -32.94 0.59 5.80
C ILE A 236 -33.28 -0.72 6.51
N ILE A 237 -33.44 -1.79 5.74
CA ILE A 237 -33.67 -3.14 6.26
C ILE A 237 -32.57 -4.04 5.69
N ASN A 238 -31.68 -4.55 6.55
CA ASN A 238 -30.73 -5.59 6.17
C ASN A 238 -31.08 -6.89 6.87
N ILE A 239 -31.38 -7.93 6.09
CA ILE A 239 -31.72 -9.25 6.61
C ILE A 239 -30.77 -10.26 5.98
N THR A 240 -30.19 -11.12 6.80
CA THR A 240 -29.37 -12.24 6.33
C THR A 240 -29.88 -13.55 6.88
N SER A 241 -30.16 -14.47 5.98
CA SER A 241 -30.52 -15.84 6.30
C SER A 241 -29.28 -16.72 6.31
N ILE A 242 -29.09 -17.48 7.38
CA ILE A 242 -27.89 -18.32 7.61
C ILE A 242 -28.23 -19.81 7.82
N ASP A 243 -29.52 -20.16 7.78
CA ASP A 243 -30.03 -21.52 7.90
C ASP A 243 -30.87 -21.83 6.64
N ALA A 244 -30.92 -23.10 6.24
CA ALA A 244 -31.78 -23.54 5.16
C ALA A 244 -33.26 -23.55 5.56
N LYS A 245 -33.58 -23.70 6.86
CA LYS A 245 -34.95 -23.77 7.38
C LYS A 245 -35.65 -22.40 7.33
N PRO A 246 -36.88 -22.31 6.78
CA PRO A 246 -37.71 -21.11 6.85
C PRO A 246 -37.82 -20.57 8.28
N ALA A 247 -37.48 -19.30 8.48
CA ALA A 247 -37.48 -18.68 9.79
C ALA A 247 -38.85 -18.13 10.22
N GLY A 248 -39.74 -17.84 9.26
CA GLY A 248 -41.09 -17.33 9.54
C GLY A 248 -41.12 -15.92 10.11
N LEU A 249 -40.23 -15.03 9.67
CA LEU A 249 -40.19 -13.64 10.10
C LEU A 249 -41.42 -12.87 9.57
N SER A 250 -42.31 -12.47 10.48
CA SER A 250 -43.42 -11.55 10.15
C SER A 250 -42.89 -10.13 10.00
N MET A 251 -42.99 -9.53 8.80
CA MET A 251 -42.52 -8.16 8.57
C MET A 251 -43.32 -7.15 9.41
N ALA A 252 -44.61 -7.39 9.62
CA ALA A 252 -45.47 -6.53 10.44
C ALA A 252 -45.01 -6.47 11.91
N GLU A 253 -44.49 -7.58 12.44
CA GLU A 253 -43.93 -7.64 13.81
C GLU A 253 -42.47 -7.21 13.87
N PHE A 254 -41.72 -7.50 12.81
CA PHE A 254 -40.30 -7.17 12.69
C PHE A 254 -40.05 -5.66 12.74
N ILE A 255 -40.80 -4.84 11.99
CA ILE A 255 -40.57 -3.39 11.93
C ILE A 255 -40.66 -2.69 13.30
N PRO A 256 -41.68 -2.91 14.16
CA PRO A 256 -41.68 -2.33 15.49
C PRO A 256 -40.63 -2.95 16.42
N LEU A 257 -40.28 -4.23 16.24
CA LEU A 257 -39.23 -4.89 17.03
C LEU A 257 -37.84 -4.33 16.69
N SER A 258 -37.53 -4.15 15.41
CA SER A 258 -36.24 -3.65 14.92
C SER A 258 -35.95 -2.25 15.48
N LYS A 259 -36.95 -1.36 15.43
CA LYS A 259 -36.86 -0.01 16.05
C LYS A 259 -36.55 -0.08 17.53
N LYS A 260 -37.22 -0.95 18.29
CA LYS A 260 -36.93 -1.15 19.72
C LYS A 260 -35.51 -1.65 19.95
N MET A 261 -35.02 -2.57 19.12
CA MET A 261 -33.65 -3.08 19.22
C MET A 261 -32.62 -1.98 18.92
N GLU A 262 -32.83 -1.19 17.86
CA GLU A 262 -31.98 -0.07 17.44
C GLU A 262 -31.89 1.04 18.49
N GLU A 263 -33.01 1.37 19.14
CA GLU A 263 -33.07 2.41 20.19
C GLU A 263 -32.34 2.01 21.49
N ARG A 264 -32.40 0.73 21.86
CA ARG A 264 -31.79 0.23 23.11
C ARG A 264 -30.27 0.31 23.10
N ILE A 265 -29.66 0.14 21.93
CA ILE A 265 -28.24 -0.22 21.80
C ILE A 265 -27.61 0.50 20.62
N ARG A 266 -26.74 1.48 20.95
CA ARG A 266 -25.79 2.12 20.04
C ARG A 266 -24.39 2.03 20.66
N TYR A 267 -23.84 0.82 20.75
CA TYR A 267 -22.54 0.57 21.41
C TYR A 267 -21.35 1.01 20.55
N ASN A 268 -21.56 1.22 19.24
CA ASN A 268 -20.51 1.46 18.26
C ASN A 268 -20.38 2.94 17.84
N ARG A 269 -20.33 3.88 18.79
CA ARG A 269 -19.72 5.18 18.47
C ARG A 269 -18.20 4.99 18.48
N VAL A 270 -17.65 4.63 17.32
CA VAL A 270 -16.22 4.62 17.10
C VAL A 270 -15.72 6.06 17.23
N VAL A 271 -14.90 6.32 18.24
CA VAL A 271 -14.05 7.51 18.30
C VAL A 271 -12.64 6.96 18.16
N LEU A 272 -12.03 7.14 16.99
CA LEU A 272 -10.64 6.77 16.81
C LEU A 272 -9.76 7.65 17.72
N PRO A 273 -8.76 7.09 18.41
CA PRO A 273 -7.81 7.90 19.14
C PRO A 273 -7.06 8.80 18.15
N VAL A 274 -7.09 10.12 18.39
CA VAL A 274 -6.31 11.10 17.62
C VAL A 274 -4.83 10.80 17.88
N ASP A 275 -4.08 10.43 16.85
CA ASP A 275 -2.64 10.26 16.98
C ASP A 275 -1.97 11.65 17.03
N ASP A 276 -1.21 11.91 18.08
CA ASP A 276 -0.73 13.24 18.49
C ASP A 276 0.47 13.73 17.64
N LYS A 277 0.67 13.14 16.45
CA LYS A 277 1.83 13.37 15.58
C LYS A 277 1.46 13.75 14.15
N GLY A 278 0.68 14.82 14.01
CA GLY A 278 0.88 15.86 13.00
C GLY A 278 0.49 15.61 11.53
N VAL A 279 -0.10 16.68 10.97
CA VAL A 279 -0.18 17.10 9.56
C VAL A 279 -1.36 16.56 8.73
N GLY A 280 -2.44 17.35 8.70
CA GLY A 280 -3.52 17.29 7.71
C GLY A 280 -4.92 17.29 8.36
N GLU A 281 -5.92 17.90 7.72
CA GLU A 281 -7.33 17.63 8.04
C GLU A 281 -7.62 16.16 7.68
N LEU A 282 -7.48 15.24 8.64
CA LEU A 282 -7.79 13.83 8.41
C LEU A 282 -9.32 13.68 8.34
N LEU A 283 -9.78 13.04 7.26
CA LEU A 283 -11.20 12.78 7.05
C LEU A 283 -11.51 11.34 7.42
N GLU A 284 -12.35 11.16 8.42
CA GLU A 284 -12.89 9.88 8.82
C GLU A 284 -14.20 9.61 8.06
N HIS A 285 -14.25 8.47 7.39
CA HIS A 285 -15.42 7.97 6.68
C HIS A 285 -16.07 6.87 7.52
N ASN A 286 -17.24 7.16 8.07
CA ASN A 286 -17.98 6.27 8.97
C ASN A 286 -19.16 5.62 8.25
N TYR A 287 -19.29 4.31 8.43
CA TYR A 287 -20.37 3.50 7.90
C TYR A 287 -21.03 2.71 9.02
N HIS A 288 -22.35 2.73 9.09
CA HIS A 288 -23.10 2.05 10.15
C HIS A 288 -24.31 1.31 9.58
N ALA A 289 -24.55 0.09 10.05
CA ALA A 289 -25.71 -0.71 9.65
C ALA A 289 -26.17 -1.63 10.77
N ASP A 290 -27.47 -1.89 10.77
CA ASP A 290 -28.09 -2.94 11.54
C ASP A 290 -28.43 -4.11 10.63
N ILE A 291 -27.98 -5.31 10.99
CA ILE A 291 -28.17 -6.54 10.22
C ILE A 291 -28.91 -7.56 11.08
N TYR A 292 -30.02 -8.07 10.55
CA TYR A 292 -30.92 -8.97 11.27
C TYR A 292 -30.84 -10.40 10.74
N PHE A 293 -30.86 -11.37 11.66
CA PHE A 293 -30.68 -12.79 11.37
C PHE A 293 -31.87 -13.60 11.90
N PRO A 294 -32.92 -13.79 11.10
CA PRO A 294 -34.05 -14.62 11.48
C PRO A 294 -33.66 -16.11 11.38
N VAL A 295 -33.90 -16.86 12.46
CA VAL A 295 -33.56 -18.29 12.55
C VAL A 295 -34.76 -19.04 13.12
N ALA A 296 -35.08 -20.19 12.53
CA ALA A 296 -36.29 -20.94 12.85
C ALA A 296 -36.30 -21.41 14.31
N GLY A 297 -37.29 -20.96 15.09
CA GLY A 297 -37.46 -21.34 16.50
C GLY A 297 -36.54 -20.61 17.47
N GLU A 298 -35.80 -19.61 17.01
CA GLU A 298 -34.86 -18.81 17.82
C GLU A 298 -35.32 -17.36 17.95
N LEU A 299 -34.75 -16.64 18.92
CA LEU A 299 -34.91 -15.20 19.04
C LEU A 299 -34.26 -14.48 17.85
N LEU A 300 -34.80 -13.33 17.44
CA LEU A 300 -34.19 -12.51 16.40
C LEU A 300 -32.85 -11.97 16.88
N VAL A 301 -31.79 -12.21 16.13
CA VAL A 301 -30.45 -11.70 16.42
C VAL A 301 -30.15 -10.49 15.54
N ARG A 302 -29.57 -9.45 16.13
CA ARG A 302 -29.09 -8.23 15.46
C ARG A 302 -27.58 -8.12 15.60
N THR A 303 -26.92 -7.73 14.52
CA THR A 303 -25.56 -7.17 14.53
C THR A 303 -25.64 -5.67 14.29
N ASP A 304 -25.21 -4.87 15.27
CA ASP A 304 -24.84 -3.46 15.11
C ASP A 304 -23.42 -3.45 14.51
N LEU A 305 -23.30 -3.11 13.23
CA LEU A 305 -22.04 -3.00 12.49
C LEU A 305 -21.64 -1.52 12.38
N SER A 306 -20.36 -1.24 12.66
CA SER A 306 -19.72 0.04 12.36
C SER A 306 -18.38 -0.21 11.66
N MET A 307 -18.09 0.58 10.65
CA MET A 307 -16.79 0.63 9.97
C MET A 307 -16.33 2.08 9.87
N SER A 308 -15.06 2.33 10.13
CA SER A 308 -14.41 3.64 10.02
C SER A 308 -13.15 3.50 9.17
N LEU A 309 -13.03 4.37 8.18
CA LEU A 309 -11.89 4.45 7.27
C LEU A 309 -11.28 5.85 7.36
N VAL A 310 -10.01 5.93 7.76
CA VAL A 310 -9.24 7.18 7.79
C VAL A 310 -8.17 7.13 6.71
N TYR A 311 -8.29 8.00 5.70
CA TYR A 311 -7.36 8.03 4.57
C TYR A 311 -6.07 8.76 4.93
N GLU A 312 -4.92 8.12 4.68
CA GLU A 312 -3.58 8.70 4.82
C GLU A 312 -2.97 9.05 3.44
N GLY A 313 -3.80 9.04 2.39
CA GLY A 313 -3.43 9.27 1.00
C GLY A 313 -4.64 9.10 0.08
N GLN A 314 -4.40 8.85 -1.22
CA GLN A 314 -5.49 8.71 -2.18
C GLN A 314 -6.24 7.37 -2.09
N SER A 315 -5.55 6.28 -1.72
CA SER A 315 -6.10 4.92 -1.79
C SER A 315 -5.64 4.03 -0.64
N ARG A 316 -5.15 4.58 0.46
CA ARG A 316 -4.68 3.81 1.61
C ARG A 316 -4.95 4.54 2.92
N GLY A 317 -5.03 3.79 4.01
CA GLY A 317 -5.22 4.37 5.32
C GLY A 317 -5.50 3.35 6.42
N LYS A 318 -6.07 3.84 7.53
CA LYS A 318 -6.43 3.03 8.69
C LYS A 318 -7.87 2.54 8.61
N PHE A 319 -8.05 1.26 8.93
CA PHE A 319 -9.34 0.60 8.97
C PHE A 319 -9.70 0.21 10.41
N TYR A 320 -10.92 0.51 10.82
CA TYR A 320 -11.49 0.07 12.07
C TYR A 320 -12.89 -0.47 11.84
N SER A 321 -13.20 -1.67 12.33
CA SER A 321 -14.55 -2.21 12.32
C SER A 321 -14.93 -2.72 13.69
N THR A 322 -16.20 -2.56 14.06
CA THR A 322 -16.78 -3.15 15.25
C THR A 322 -18.14 -3.73 14.94
N SER A 323 -18.38 -4.93 15.46
CA SER A 323 -19.66 -5.63 15.36
C SER A 323 -20.11 -6.04 16.76
N CYS A 324 -21.29 -5.57 17.17
CA CYS A 324 -21.91 -5.94 18.43
C CYS A 324 -23.14 -6.79 18.15
N ILE A 325 -23.16 -8.03 18.65
CA ILE A 325 -24.26 -8.98 18.42
C ILE A 325 -25.08 -9.14 19.69
N THR A 326 -26.40 -9.05 19.51
CA THR A 326 -27.41 -9.18 20.58
C THR A 326 -28.64 -9.88 20.04
N ASP A 327 -29.33 -10.65 20.89
CA ASP A 327 -30.69 -11.10 20.60
C ASP A 327 -31.73 -10.04 20.97
N GLN A 328 -32.98 -10.27 20.57
CA GLN A 328 -34.11 -9.35 20.76
C GLN A 328 -34.43 -9.05 22.23
N ASP A 329 -34.10 -9.95 23.14
CA ASP A 329 -34.38 -9.80 24.57
C ASP A 329 -33.28 -8.97 25.25
N CYS A 330 -32.04 -9.04 24.74
CA CYS A 330 -30.90 -8.27 25.21
C CYS A 330 -30.62 -8.48 26.72
N LEU A 331 -30.76 -9.74 27.18
CA LEU A 331 -30.56 -10.09 28.59
C LEU A 331 -29.08 -10.33 28.94
N THR A 332 -28.25 -10.66 27.95
CA THR A 332 -26.83 -10.96 28.14
C THR A 332 -25.94 -9.84 27.62
N THR A 333 -24.68 -9.81 28.07
CA THR A 333 -23.69 -8.90 27.50
C THR A 333 -23.49 -9.17 26.00
N PRO A 334 -23.36 -8.13 25.17
CA PRO A 334 -23.23 -8.30 23.72
C PRO A 334 -21.92 -9.00 23.38
N ILE A 335 -21.95 -9.82 22.33
CA ILE A 335 -20.72 -10.33 21.72
C ILE A 335 -20.13 -9.17 20.92
N LYS A 336 -19.03 -8.59 21.41
CA LYS A 336 -18.33 -7.50 20.73
C LYS A 336 -17.09 -8.02 20.02
N TYR A 337 -16.99 -7.71 18.75
CA TYR A 337 -15.85 -8.07 17.91
C TYR A 337 -15.30 -6.82 17.23
N THR A 338 -14.00 -6.55 17.42
CA THR A 338 -13.32 -5.41 16.80
C THR A 338 -12.18 -5.87 15.91
N ILE A 339 -11.97 -5.15 14.81
CA ILE A 339 -10.89 -5.36 13.85
C ILE A 339 -10.20 -4.02 13.64
N ARG A 340 -8.86 -4.03 13.71
CA ARG A 340 -8.01 -2.91 13.30
C ARG A 340 -7.04 -3.37 12.22
N GLY A 341 -6.73 -2.48 11.29
CA GLY A 341 -5.76 -2.79 10.24
C GLY A 341 -5.42 -1.59 9.37
N ASP A 342 -4.59 -1.85 8.38
CA ASP A 342 -4.29 -0.93 7.29
C ASP A 342 -5.03 -1.39 6.05
N PHE A 343 -5.68 -0.48 5.33
CA PHE A 343 -6.36 -0.80 4.08
C PHE A 343 -5.64 -0.20 2.87
N GLU A 344 -5.72 -0.91 1.77
CA GLU A 344 -5.51 -0.39 0.42
C GLU A 344 -6.79 -0.54 -0.39
N GLN A 345 -7.21 0.53 -1.07
CA GLN A 345 -8.40 0.60 -1.90
C GLN A 345 -8.04 0.40 -3.38
N TYR A 346 -8.78 -0.47 -4.03
CA TYR A 346 -8.67 -0.79 -5.45
C TYR A 346 -10.02 -0.58 -6.12
N GLN A 347 -10.02 0.03 -7.31
CA GLN A 347 -11.25 0.20 -8.10
C GLN A 347 -11.33 -0.87 -9.18
N THR A 348 -12.46 -1.57 -9.25
CA THR A 348 -12.67 -2.67 -10.18
C THR A 348 -14.14 -2.76 -10.59
N GLN A 349 -14.49 -3.80 -11.35
CA GLN A 349 -15.85 -4.09 -11.76
C GLN A 349 -16.25 -5.52 -11.39
N ILE A 350 -17.50 -5.68 -10.96
CA ILE A 350 -18.17 -6.98 -10.82
C ILE A 350 -19.41 -6.91 -11.70
N GLY A 351 -19.40 -7.61 -12.84
CA GLY A 351 -20.38 -7.37 -13.89
C GLY A 351 -20.35 -5.90 -14.34
N ASP A 352 -21.51 -5.24 -14.33
CA ASP A 352 -21.65 -3.82 -14.66
C ASP A 352 -21.49 -2.88 -13.45
N LEU A 353 -21.27 -3.43 -12.24
CA LEU A 353 -21.11 -2.64 -11.03
C LEU A 353 -19.68 -2.16 -10.88
N ASN A 354 -19.48 -0.85 -10.69
CA ASN A 354 -18.21 -0.31 -10.23
C ASN A 354 -18.08 -0.59 -8.73
N VAL A 355 -17.02 -1.29 -8.34
CA VAL A 355 -16.81 -1.78 -6.97
C VAL A 355 -15.47 -1.27 -6.45
N ASP A 356 -15.49 -0.70 -5.25
CA ASP A 356 -14.26 -0.44 -4.50
C ASP A 356 -13.96 -1.65 -3.61
N VAL A 357 -12.74 -2.17 -3.73
CA VAL A 357 -12.25 -3.29 -2.91
C VAL A 357 -11.24 -2.76 -1.92
N PHE A 358 -11.49 -3.03 -0.63
CA PHE A 358 -10.61 -2.66 0.46
C PHE A 358 -9.91 -3.92 0.94
N HIS A 359 -8.63 -4.05 0.59
CA HIS A 359 -7.75 -5.10 1.08
C HIS A 359 -7.19 -4.65 2.43
N VAL A 360 -7.70 -5.24 3.50
CA VAL A 360 -7.37 -4.89 4.89
C VAL A 360 -6.36 -5.89 5.45
N LYS A 361 -5.15 -5.41 5.67
CA LYS A 361 -4.09 -6.13 6.40
C LYS A 361 -4.35 -5.94 7.89
N VAL A 362 -4.81 -7.01 8.54
CA VAL A 362 -5.28 -6.94 9.93
C VAL A 362 -4.10 -6.85 10.89
N SER A 363 -4.11 -5.83 11.74
CA SER A 363 -3.10 -5.62 12.78
C SER A 363 -3.56 -6.12 14.15
N GLN A 364 -4.87 -6.04 14.43
CA GLN A 364 -5.46 -6.47 15.69
C GLN A 364 -6.89 -6.99 15.48
N LYS A 365 -7.21 -8.11 16.15
CA LYS A 365 -8.58 -8.61 16.33
C LYS A 365 -8.84 -8.72 17.82
N GLU A 366 -10.02 -8.32 18.26
CA GLU A 366 -10.41 -8.43 19.67
C GLU A 366 -11.85 -8.92 19.76
N LEU A 367 -12.03 -10.13 20.28
CA LEU A 367 -13.32 -10.68 20.69
C LEU A 367 -13.50 -10.51 22.19
N THR A 368 -14.39 -9.60 22.60
CA THR A 368 -14.81 -9.50 24.00
C THR A 368 -15.70 -10.69 24.32
N LYS A 369 -15.22 -11.56 25.22
CA LYS A 369 -16.00 -12.71 25.69
C LYS A 369 -17.19 -12.21 26.53
N PRO A 370 -18.44 -12.54 26.17
CA PRO A 370 -19.59 -12.21 27.01
C PRO A 370 -19.65 -13.12 28.24
N ASP A 371 -20.34 -12.67 29.28
CA ASP A 371 -20.52 -13.40 30.53
C ASP A 371 -21.34 -14.68 30.31
N GLU A 372 -22.40 -14.54 29.51
CA GLU A 372 -23.27 -15.61 29.06
C GLU A 372 -23.61 -15.38 27.58
N VAL A 373 -23.73 -16.47 26.82
CA VAL A 373 -24.16 -16.42 25.42
C VAL A 373 -25.51 -17.13 25.35
N SER A 374 -26.55 -16.41 24.92
CA SER A 374 -27.86 -17.03 24.71
C SER A 374 -27.81 -18.14 23.67
N HIS A 375 -28.79 -19.04 23.71
CA HIS A 375 -28.88 -20.14 22.76
C HIS A 375 -28.87 -19.65 21.30
N SER A 376 -29.69 -18.62 21.01
CA SER A 376 -29.82 -18.00 19.69
C SER A 376 -28.53 -17.31 19.23
N ALA A 377 -27.73 -16.75 20.15
CA ALA A 377 -26.47 -16.07 19.83
C ALA A 377 -25.26 -17.04 19.69
N MET A 378 -25.38 -18.29 20.16
CA MET A 378 -24.27 -19.24 20.26
C MET A 378 -23.57 -19.53 18.92
N GLN A 379 -24.34 -19.65 17.83
CA GLN A 379 -23.78 -19.89 16.51
C GLN A 379 -22.94 -18.73 15.99
N PHE A 380 -23.36 -17.49 16.26
CA PHE A 380 -22.64 -16.28 15.89
C PHE A 380 -21.34 -16.16 16.68
N TYR A 381 -21.40 -16.42 17.99
CA TYR A 381 -20.20 -16.49 18.83
C TYR A 381 -19.17 -17.48 18.29
N ARG A 382 -19.61 -18.70 17.90
CA ARG A 382 -18.72 -19.73 17.33
C ARG A 382 -18.14 -19.30 15.99
N ALA A 383 -18.94 -18.69 15.12
CA ALA A 383 -18.49 -18.20 13.83
C ALA A 383 -17.42 -17.11 13.98
N ILE A 384 -17.64 -16.14 14.87
CA ILE A 384 -16.67 -15.08 15.16
C ILE A 384 -15.42 -15.64 15.81
N ARG A 385 -15.54 -16.53 16.80
CA ARG A 385 -14.39 -17.14 17.45
C ARG A 385 -13.50 -17.90 16.45
N LYS A 386 -14.09 -18.57 15.47
CA LYS A 386 -13.35 -19.22 14.38
C LYS A 386 -12.61 -18.21 13.50
N HIS A 387 -13.24 -17.06 13.23
CA HIS A 387 -12.67 -15.98 12.42
C HIS A 387 -11.56 -15.21 13.16
N ASP A 388 -11.69 -15.05 14.47
CA ASP A 388 -10.73 -14.39 15.36
C ASP A 388 -9.38 -15.11 15.41
N ILE A 389 -9.39 -16.45 15.34
CA ILE A 389 -8.18 -17.30 15.43
C ILE A 389 -7.41 -17.37 14.09
N ARG A 390 -8.01 -16.93 12.98
CA ARG A 390 -7.40 -17.02 11.64
C ARG A 390 -6.62 -15.75 11.31
N ASP A 391 -5.37 -15.90 10.94
CA ASP A 391 -4.57 -14.82 10.37
C ASP A 391 -4.72 -14.82 8.85
N GLU A 392 -5.74 -14.11 8.39
CA GLU A 392 -6.07 -13.93 6.98
C GLU A 392 -6.36 -12.45 6.72
N ASP A 393 -5.89 -11.96 5.58
CA ASP A 393 -6.28 -10.64 5.08
C ASP A 393 -7.77 -10.61 4.77
N LEU A 394 -8.39 -9.45 4.99
CA LEU A 394 -9.83 -9.29 4.80
C LEU A 394 -10.10 -8.41 3.58
N PHE A 395 -11.10 -8.82 2.80
CA PHE A 395 -11.53 -8.09 1.61
C PHE A 395 -12.96 -7.59 1.83
N TYR A 396 -13.12 -6.27 1.88
CA TYR A 396 -14.42 -5.62 1.94
C TYR A 396 -14.74 -5.04 0.56
N TYR A 397 -16.00 -5.14 0.14
CA TYR A 397 -16.42 -4.68 -1.18
C TYR A 397 -17.51 -3.63 -1.02
N ARG A 398 -17.24 -2.40 -1.45
CA ARG A 398 -18.26 -1.37 -1.56
C ARG A 398 -18.83 -1.40 -2.96
N VAL A 399 -20.02 -1.96 -3.09
CA VAL A 399 -20.67 -2.22 -4.40
C VAL A 399 -21.49 -1.03 -4.89
N TYR A 400 -21.80 -0.11 -3.97
CA TYR A 400 -22.59 1.08 -4.26
C TYR A 400 -22.33 2.16 -3.21
N GLN A 401 -22.32 3.43 -3.60
CA GLN A 401 -22.31 4.57 -2.68
C GLN A 401 -23.00 5.80 -3.27
N ASN A 402 -23.80 6.47 -2.45
CA ASN A 402 -24.24 7.84 -2.68
C ASN A 402 -23.74 8.76 -1.54
N LYS A 403 -24.26 9.98 -1.48
CA LYS A 403 -23.84 10.97 -0.47
C LYS A 403 -24.21 10.61 0.99
N ASP A 404 -25.21 9.75 1.20
CA ASP A 404 -25.78 9.46 2.52
C ASP A 404 -25.62 7.99 2.95
N THR A 405 -25.33 7.09 2.01
CA THR A 405 -25.34 5.63 2.22
C THR A 405 -24.37 4.89 1.31
N ALA A 406 -24.01 3.67 1.70
CA ALA A 406 -23.23 2.76 0.87
C ALA A 406 -23.64 1.30 1.09
N VAL A 407 -23.54 0.46 0.06
CA VAL A 407 -23.80 -0.98 0.17
C VAL A 407 -22.47 -1.71 0.20
N TRP A 408 -22.30 -2.58 1.19
CA TRP A 408 -21.07 -3.29 1.48
C TRP A 408 -21.29 -4.79 1.50
N ILE A 409 -20.31 -5.54 0.98
CA ILE A 409 -20.10 -6.95 1.31
C ILE A 409 -18.98 -7.01 2.35
N VAL A 410 -19.30 -7.59 3.50
CA VAL A 410 -18.46 -7.63 4.70
C VAL A 410 -18.05 -9.08 4.97
N PRO A 411 -16.75 -9.39 5.11
CA PRO A 411 -16.24 -10.75 5.31
C PRO A 411 -16.39 -11.23 6.76
N GLN A 412 -17.61 -11.12 7.32
CA GLN A 412 -17.92 -11.54 8.68
C GLN A 412 -19.02 -12.59 8.66
N MET A 413 -18.82 -13.73 9.34
CA MET A 413 -19.82 -14.82 9.40
C MET A 413 -20.21 -15.36 7.99
N GLY A 414 -19.29 -15.29 7.04
CA GLY A 414 -19.54 -15.51 5.61
C GLY A 414 -19.26 -14.21 4.85
N GLN A 415 -20.05 -13.94 3.81
CA GLN A 415 -20.05 -12.66 3.07
C GLN A 415 -21.40 -11.95 3.27
N LEU A 416 -21.48 -11.05 4.25
CA LEU A 416 -22.72 -10.34 4.58
C LEU A 416 -22.90 -9.11 3.71
N LEU A 417 -24.07 -8.97 3.10
CA LEU A 417 -24.47 -7.72 2.47
C LEU A 417 -25.15 -6.79 3.47
N ALA A 418 -24.71 -5.54 3.52
CA ALA A 418 -25.31 -4.52 4.35
C ALA A 418 -25.39 -3.18 3.61
N TRP A 419 -26.58 -2.59 3.57
CA TRP A 419 -26.75 -1.18 3.27
C TRP A 419 -26.46 -0.38 4.54
N THR A 420 -25.49 0.51 4.45
CA THR A 420 -24.97 1.31 5.55
C THR A 420 -25.36 2.77 5.39
N GLN A 421 -25.63 3.44 6.50
CA GLN A 421 -25.59 4.90 6.57
C GLN A 421 -24.14 5.35 6.48
N TYR A 422 -23.89 6.43 5.76
CA TYR A 422 -22.57 7.00 5.58
C TYR A 422 -22.51 8.41 6.18
N THR A 423 -21.48 8.67 6.97
CA THR A 423 -21.17 10.00 7.50
C THR A 423 -19.69 10.27 7.40
N GLN A 424 -19.33 11.55 7.30
CA GLN A 424 -17.94 11.98 7.22
C GLN A 424 -17.66 12.96 8.37
N VAL A 425 -16.58 12.71 9.10
CA VAL A 425 -16.16 13.50 10.26
C VAL A 425 -14.75 14.02 9.99
N LYS A 426 -14.55 15.32 10.22
CA LYS A 426 -13.21 15.92 10.24
C LYS A 426 -12.58 15.64 11.61
N LEU A 427 -11.42 14.99 11.61
CA LEU A 427 -10.64 14.70 12.83
C LEU A 427 -9.73 15.86 13.21
#